data_AF-A0A372GF16-F1
#
_entry.id   AF-A0A372GF16-F1
#
_cell.length_a   1.000
_cell.length_b   1.000
_cell.length_c   1.000
_cell.angle_alpha   90.00
_cell.angle_beta   90.00
_cell.angle_gamma   90.00
#
_symmetry.space_group_name_H-M   'P 1'
#
loop_
_entity.id
_entity.type
_entity.pdbx_description
1 polymer ?
#
loop_
_entity_poly.entity_id
_entity_poly.type
_entity_poly.pdbx_seq_one_letter_code
_entity_poly.pdbx_strand_id
1 'polypeptide(L)'
;MITELLEESPLTRGEVIGDVRHLMRVGEEELAFDAMCSWIYEDSHSITSAYYERLVVAAEEMDTPESVQKLVNSSKTDNPAPGR
;
A
#
# COMPACT_ATOMS: atom_id res chain seq x y z
N MET A 1 9.45 -12.18 7.06
CA MET A 1 8.62 -11.15 7.71
C MET A 1 8.59 -9.80 7.01
N ILE A 2 9.61 -8.92 7.10
CA ILE A 2 9.59 -7.66 6.32
C ILE A 2 9.84 -7.90 4.82
N THR A 3 10.72 -8.83 4.48
CA THR A 3 11.01 -9.20 3.08
C THR A 3 9.79 -9.74 2.35
N GLU A 4 8.96 -10.56 3.00
CA GLU A 4 7.70 -11.05 2.42
C GLU A 4 6.68 -9.92 2.19
N LEU A 5 6.62 -8.92 3.08
CA LEU A 5 5.79 -7.73 2.88
C LEU A 5 6.30 -6.87 1.71
N LEU A 6 7.62 -6.80 1.53
CA LEU A 6 8.23 -6.15 0.38
C LEU A 6 7.96 -6.92 -0.92
N GLU A 7 7.99 -8.25 -0.89
CA GLU A 7 7.68 -9.11 -2.04
C GLU A 7 6.23 -8.97 -2.50
N GLU A 8 5.29 -8.75 -1.57
CA GLU A 8 3.87 -8.57 -1.85
C GLU A 8 3.45 -7.09 -2.04
N SER A 9 4.42 -6.17 -2.00
CA SER A 9 4.18 -4.75 -2.22
C SER A 9 3.57 -4.49 -3.61
N PRO A 10 2.65 -3.52 -3.77
CA PRO A 10 2.21 -3.07 -5.09
C PRO A 10 3.38 -2.71 -6.02
N LEU A 11 4.51 -2.27 -5.46
CA LEU A 11 5.72 -1.94 -6.22
C LEU A 11 6.40 -3.14 -6.89
N THR A 12 6.13 -4.38 -6.47
CA THR A 12 6.69 -5.59 -7.12
C THR A 12 5.87 -6.06 -8.32
N ARG A 13 4.70 -5.45 -8.57
CA ARG A 13 3.88 -5.75 -9.75
C ARG A 13 4.63 -5.34 -11.03
N GLY A 14 4.56 -6.19 -12.04
CA GLY A 14 5.29 -5.99 -13.30
C GLY A 14 4.93 -4.67 -14.01
N GLU A 15 3.68 -4.22 -13.89
CA GLU A 15 3.21 -2.93 -14.42
C GLU A 15 3.92 -1.74 -13.76
N VAL A 16 3.98 -1.71 -12.43
CA VAL A 16 4.64 -0.65 -11.66
C VAL A 16 6.14 -0.61 -11.95
N ILE A 17 6.78 -1.78 -12.00
CA ILE A 17 8.20 -1.88 -12.37
C ILE A 17 8.44 -1.35 -13.79
N GLY A 18 7.53 -1.65 -14.72
CA GLY A 18 7.62 -1.18 -16.11
C GLY A 18 7.55 0.34 -16.20
N ASP A 19 6.56 0.94 -15.54
CA ASP A 19 6.33 2.38 -15.54
C ASP A 19 7.47 3.14 -14.88
N VAL A 20 7.91 2.70 -13.70
CA VAL A 20 9.04 3.33 -12.98
C VAL A 20 10.32 3.23 -13.80
N ARG A 21 10.62 2.08 -14.41
CA ARG A 21 11.79 1.94 -15.29
C ARG A 21 11.69 2.83 -16.52
N HIS A 22 10.50 3.01 -17.08
CA HIS A 22 10.29 3.91 -18.21
C HIS A 22 10.61 5.36 -17.83
N LEU A 23 10.06 5.83 -16.72
CA LEU A 23 10.24 7.19 -16.21
C LEU A 23 11.71 7.48 -15.87
N MET A 24 12.37 6.55 -15.15
CA MET A 24 13.81 6.65 -14.87
C MET A 24 14.65 6.71 -16.14
N ARG A 25 14.28 5.94 -17.19
CA ARG A 25 15.02 5.93 -18.45
C ARG A 25 14.90 7.26 -19.21
N VAL A 26 13.78 7.96 -19.10
CA VAL A 26 13.57 9.26 -19.76
C VAL A 26 14.04 10.45 -18.92
N GLY A 27 14.62 10.20 -17.72
CA GLY A 27 15.15 11.23 -16.83
C GLY A 27 14.11 11.87 -15.92
N GLU A 28 12.90 11.31 -15.87
CA GLU A 28 11.77 11.84 -15.12
C GLU A 28 11.74 11.21 -13.71
N GLU A 29 12.77 11.48 -12.91
CA GLU A 29 12.96 10.86 -11.58
C GLU A 29 11.88 11.28 -10.58
N GLU A 30 11.46 12.54 -10.60
CA GLU A 30 10.39 13.06 -9.74
C GLU A 30 9.05 12.38 -10.04
N LEU A 31 8.72 12.23 -11.33
CA LEU A 31 7.54 11.50 -11.76
C LEU A 31 7.62 10.00 -11.43
N ALA A 32 8.81 9.39 -11.52
CA ALA A 32 9.01 8.01 -11.12
C ALA A 32 8.73 7.82 -9.61
N PHE A 33 9.18 8.78 -8.79
CA PHE A 33 8.91 8.79 -7.35
C PHE A 33 7.43 9.00 -7.06
N ASP A 34 6.79 9.99 -7.69
CA ASP A 34 5.37 10.27 -7.53
C ASP A 34 4.49 9.09 -7.97
N ALA A 35 4.87 8.40 -9.03
CA ALA A 35 4.19 7.19 -9.48
C ALA A 35 4.29 6.08 -8.42
N MET A 36 5.49 5.81 -7.87
CA MET A 36 5.64 4.82 -6.79
C MET A 36 4.80 5.17 -5.57
N CYS A 37 4.77 6.45 -5.17
CA CYS A 37 3.94 6.91 -4.06
C CYS A 37 2.46 6.73 -4.37
N SER A 38 2.02 7.07 -5.58
CA SER A 38 0.63 6.87 -6.00
C SER A 38 0.21 5.41 -5.92
N TRP A 39 1.06 4.47 -6.37
CA TRP A 39 0.78 3.03 -6.27
C TRP A 39 0.74 2.50 -4.83
N ILE A 40 1.53 3.08 -3.92
CA ILE A 40 1.53 2.73 -2.49
C ILE A 40 0.30 3.31 -1.78
N TYR A 41 -0.11 4.53 -2.12
CA TYR A 41 -1.12 5.29 -1.38
C TYR A 41 -2.48 5.37 -2.07
N GLU A 42 -2.64 4.85 -3.30
CA GLU A 42 -3.94 4.76 -3.95
C GLU A 42 -4.87 3.83 -3.17
N ASP A 43 -5.94 4.43 -2.62
CA ASP A 43 -7.02 3.81 -1.84
C ASP A 43 -7.79 2.70 -2.57
N SER A 44 -7.54 2.50 -3.87
CA SER A 44 -8.24 1.52 -4.72
C SER A 44 -7.65 0.11 -4.63
N HIS A 45 -6.47 -0.06 -4.01
CA HIS A 45 -5.85 -1.37 -3.87
C HIS A 45 -6.35 -2.08 -2.61
N SER A 46 -7.40 -2.89 -2.79
CA SER A 46 -7.82 -3.86 -1.77
C SER A 46 -6.61 -4.73 -1.36
N ILE A 47 -6.20 -4.59 -0.11
CA ILE A 47 -5.18 -5.47 0.46
C ILE A 47 -5.74 -6.89 0.56
N THR A 48 -4.93 -7.88 0.21
CA THR A 48 -5.36 -9.29 0.34
C THR A 48 -5.41 -9.67 1.82
N SER A 49 -6.26 -10.64 2.18
CA SER A 49 -6.32 -11.17 3.56
C SER A 49 -4.95 -11.70 4.03
N ALA A 50 -4.23 -12.36 3.14
CA ALA A 50 -2.90 -12.90 3.43
C ALA A 50 -1.87 -11.80 3.74
N TYR A 51 -1.89 -10.71 2.98
CA TYR A 51 -1.03 -9.57 3.23
C TYR A 51 -1.39 -8.87 4.55
N TYR A 52 -2.69 -8.74 4.83
CA TYR A 52 -3.19 -8.19 6.10
C TYR A 52 -2.75 -9.01 7.32
N GLU A 53 -2.88 -10.33 7.27
CA GLU A 53 -2.44 -11.22 8.37
C GLU A 53 -0.95 -11.06 8.66
N ARG A 54 -0.11 -10.91 7.62
CA ARG A 54 1.33 -10.66 7.80
C ARG A 54 1.62 -9.27 8.35
N LEU A 55 0.84 -8.25 7.97
CA LEU A 55 0.94 -6.91 8.56
C LEU A 55 0.62 -6.94 10.06
N VAL A 56 -0.40 -7.70 10.48
CA VAL A 56 -0.73 -7.87 11.91
C VAL A 56 0.45 -8.46 12.66
N VAL A 57 1.01 -9.57 12.18
CA VAL A 57 2.17 -10.22 12.82
C VAL A 57 3.36 -9.26 12.89
N ALA A 58 3.65 -8.51 11.82
CA ALA A 58 4.71 -7.51 11.83
C ALA A 58 4.49 -6.38 12.83
N ALA A 59 3.27 -5.88 12.94
CA ALA A 59 2.94 -4.82 13.88
C ALA A 59 3.03 -5.30 15.34
N GLU A 60 2.65 -6.54 15.61
CA GLU A 60 2.83 -7.16 16.93
C GLU A 60 4.30 -7.30 17.30
N GLU A 61 5.16 -7.76 16.38
CA GLU A 61 6.61 -7.87 16.64
C GLU A 61 7.29 -6.51 16.84
N MET A 62 6.78 -5.46 16.18
CA MET A 62 7.29 -4.10 16.32
C MET A 62 6.69 -3.32 17.50
N ASP A 63 5.84 -3.95 18.32
CA ASP A 63 5.12 -3.32 19.44
C ASP A 63 4.28 -2.10 19.01
N THR A 64 3.68 -2.18 17.81
CA THR A 64 2.84 -1.12 17.20
C THR A 64 1.51 -1.65 16.60
N PRO A 65 0.77 -2.53 17.29
CA PRO A 65 -0.43 -3.19 16.75
C PRO A 65 -1.52 -2.21 16.28
N GLU A 66 -1.59 -1.01 16.87
CA GLU A 66 -2.54 0.03 16.50
C GLU A 66 -2.34 0.60 15.09
N SER A 67 -1.15 0.43 14.50
CA SER A 67 -0.85 0.89 13.15
C SER A 67 -1.67 0.15 12.09
N VAL A 68 -1.95 -1.14 12.30
CA VAL A 68 -2.75 -1.96 11.37
C VAL A 68 -4.24 -1.66 11.51
N GLN A 69 -4.70 -1.31 12.72
CA GLN A 69 -6.09 -0.93 12.97
C GLN A 69 -6.52 0.30 12.15
N LYS A 70 -5.59 1.22 11.88
CA LYS A 70 -5.83 2.43 11.07
C LYS A 70 -6.17 2.08 9.61
N LEU A 71 -5.63 1.00 9.06
CA LEU A 71 -5.89 0.53 7.69
C LEU A 71 -7.32 -0.03 7.51
N VAL A 72 -7.89 -0.61 8.58
CA VAL A 72 -9.27 -1.13 8.57
C VAL A 72 -10.31 -0.02 8.71
N ASN A 73 -9.94 1.09 9.34
CA ASN A 73 -10.84 2.21 9.58
C ASN A 73 -10.91 3.18 8.40
N SER A 74 -9.84 3.32 7.61
CA SER A 74 -9.87 4.14 6.38
C SER A 74 -10.80 3.56 5.31
N SER A 75 -10.94 2.23 5.23
CA SER A 75 -11.80 1.52 4.28
C SER A 75 -13.30 1.50 4.64
N LYS A 76 -13.71 2.03 5.80
CA LYS A 76 -15.13 2.08 6.25
C LYS A 76 -15.78 3.47 6.15
N THR A 77 -15.10 4.48 5.62
CA THR A 77 -15.59 5.87 5.65
C THR A 77 -16.44 6.27 4.44
N ASP A 78 -17.09 5.32 3.77
CA ASP A 78 -18.06 5.60 2.69
C ASP A 78 -19.47 5.17 3.11
N ASN A 79 -20.00 5.79 4.17
CA ASN A 79 -21.43 5.74 4.45
C ASN A 79 -21.91 7.05 5.10
N PRO A 80 -22.47 8.01 4.35
CA PRO A 80 -23.17 9.12 4.97
C PRO A 80 -24.43 8.58 5.66
N ALA A 81 -24.50 8.79 6.99
CA ALA A 81 -25.68 8.44 7.78
C ALA A 81 -26.94 9.08 7.18
N PRO A 82 -28.09 8.38 7.14
CA PRO A 82 -29.34 8.99 6.70
C PRO A 82 -29.74 10.09 7.70
N GLY A 83 -29.95 11.28 7.15
CA GLY A 83 -30.35 12.47 7.89
C GLY A 83 -31.59 12.23 8.75
N ARG A 84 -31.57 12.81 9.95
CA ARG A 84 -32.76 12.98 10.79
C ARG A 84 -33.61 14.14 10.28
#